data_AF-A0A3D4MG74-F1
#
_entry.id   AF-A0A3D4MG74-F1
#
_cell.length_a   1.000
_cell.length_b   1.000
_cell.length_c   1.000
_cell.angle_alpha   90.00
_cell.angle_beta   90.00
_cell.angle_gamma   90.00
#
_symmetry.space_group_name_H-M   'P 1'
#
loop_
_entity.id
_entity.type
_entity.pdbx_description
1 polymer ?
#
loop_
_entity_poly.entity_id
_entity_poly.type
_entity_poly.pdbx_seq_one_letter_code
_entity_poly.pdbx_strand_id
1 'polypeptide(L)'
;GGFWFWDPVENAALMPWLSGTALLHCLSVLEKRGAMKNWTIFLAILSFSLSLLGAFLVRSGVLTSVHAFALDPARGVFLLALLGLATGGALFLYALRAPYIRGAALFRPFSRETVLLLNNVFLFAAAATVFMGTLYPLFMSALGLGSVSVGAPYYAAVLLPMLLPFMAMMGLAPAMPWRAGKPRTTLKRFAAPLLLTLGAGVVLFFSPLPSTPVVMVSMLGALWVVLTLGQDVLRKAGSLRGFLYLPARYYGMVLAHAGFALIVAGAAGATQAHSEEIRWMAAGDRLRVAGYELVMLNAVSDIGPNFNRDKAVFSVRNLADSAADTEYFFMTPEKRWYPESEKATSEAALSLRGFDMLYAVLGDEDEKSASPRFVLRVYYHPLIALLFAGAGLIALGGVLSMKPSRTARANKKGAQA
;
A
#
# COMPACT_ATOMS: atom_id res chain seq x y z
N GLY A 1 12.28 -7.38 -9.76
CA GLY A 1 11.94 -6.33 -8.78
C GLY A 1 10.43 -6.15 -8.77
N GLY A 2 9.85 -5.71 -7.66
CA GLY A 2 8.42 -5.41 -7.55
C GLY A 2 8.19 -4.19 -6.66
N PHE A 3 6.95 -3.72 -6.55
CA PHE A 3 6.61 -2.59 -5.68
C PHE A 3 6.53 -2.97 -4.18
N TRP A 4 6.46 -4.26 -3.88
CA TRP A 4 6.40 -4.79 -2.51
C TRP A 4 6.94 -6.23 -2.50
N PHE A 5 7.96 -6.49 -1.69
CA PHE A 5 8.66 -7.79 -1.62
C PHE A 5 8.12 -8.70 -0.53
N TRP A 6 7.30 -8.18 0.38
CA TRP A 6 6.79 -8.91 1.55
C TRP A 6 7.90 -9.36 2.51
N ASP A 7 9.02 -8.64 2.54
CA ASP A 7 10.08 -8.93 3.49
C ASP A 7 9.68 -8.48 4.92
N PRO A 8 10.36 -9.00 5.97
CA PRO A 8 9.99 -8.71 7.34
C PRO A 8 9.93 -7.23 7.73
N VAL A 9 10.78 -6.38 7.16
CA VAL A 9 10.86 -4.94 7.46
C VAL A 9 9.68 -4.21 6.82
N GLU A 10 9.37 -4.52 5.57
CA GLU A 10 8.18 -4.03 4.86
C GLU A 10 6.90 -4.44 5.63
N ASN A 11 6.80 -5.71 6.01
CA ASN A 11 5.66 -6.23 6.77
C ASN A 11 5.53 -5.58 8.15
N ALA A 12 6.65 -5.37 8.83
CA ALA A 12 6.72 -4.66 10.11
C ALA A 12 6.17 -3.22 10.00
N ALA A 13 6.45 -2.54 8.88
CA ALA A 13 5.88 -1.23 8.62
C ALA A 13 4.38 -1.29 8.31
N LEU A 14 3.89 -2.33 7.63
CA LEU A 14 2.48 -2.45 7.21
C LEU A 14 1.50 -2.75 8.36
N MET A 15 1.87 -3.57 9.34
CA MET A 15 0.96 -4.01 10.42
C MET A 15 0.36 -2.86 11.25
N PRO A 16 1.13 -1.83 11.69
CA PRO A 16 0.58 -0.66 12.37
C PRO A 16 -0.40 0.13 11.51
N TRP A 17 -0.19 0.21 10.18
CA TRP A 17 -1.12 0.89 9.29
C TRP A 17 -2.46 0.18 9.17
N LEU A 18 -2.46 -1.15 9.09
CA LEU A 18 -3.69 -1.95 9.03
C LEU A 18 -4.53 -1.81 10.31
N SER A 19 -3.88 -2.01 11.46
CA SER A 19 -4.52 -1.87 12.78
C SER A 19 -4.94 -0.43 13.09
N GLY A 20 -4.11 0.55 12.72
CA GLY A 20 -4.42 1.98 12.86
C GLY A 20 -5.57 2.43 11.96
N THR A 21 -5.68 1.88 10.75
CA THR A 21 -6.82 2.15 9.87
C THR A 21 -8.11 1.59 10.48
N ALA A 22 -8.08 0.38 11.04
CA ALA A 22 -9.22 -0.18 11.75
C ALA A 22 -9.60 0.70 12.96
N LEU A 23 -8.61 1.21 13.70
CA LEU A 23 -8.81 2.12 14.82
C LEU A 23 -9.53 3.40 14.39
N LEU A 24 -9.12 4.05 13.30
CA LEU A 24 -9.77 5.27 12.79
C LEU A 24 -11.25 5.05 12.45
N HIS A 25 -11.59 3.90 11.88
CA HIS A 25 -12.99 3.54 11.60
C HIS A 25 -13.76 3.24 12.89
N CYS A 26 -13.15 2.57 13.87
CA CYS A 26 -13.73 2.37 15.19
C CYS A 26 -14.03 3.70 15.88
N LEU A 27 -13.10 4.66 15.85
CA LEU A 27 -13.27 6.01 16.39
C LEU A 27 -14.44 6.74 15.72
N SER A 28 -14.58 6.63 14.40
CA SER A 28 -15.72 7.23 13.70
C SER A 28 -17.06 6.67 14.17
N VAL A 29 -17.16 5.36 14.43
CA VAL A 29 -18.40 4.77 14.95
C VAL A 29 -18.60 5.13 16.41
N LEU A 30 -17.53 5.16 17.20
CA LEU A 30 -17.58 5.58 18.60
C LEU A 30 -18.11 7.01 18.72
N GLU A 31 -17.60 7.95 17.92
CA GLU A 31 -18.05 9.36 17.91
C GLU A 31 -19.53 9.48 17.55
N LYS A 32 -20.02 8.69 16.58
CA LYS A 32 -21.40 8.81 16.08
C LYS A 32 -22.42 7.97 16.85
N ARG A 33 -22.00 6.89 17.51
CA ARG A 33 -22.90 5.85 18.05
C ARG A 33 -22.60 5.42 19.47
N GLY A 34 -21.48 5.83 20.06
CA GLY A 34 -21.08 5.35 21.39
C GLY A 34 -20.80 3.84 21.44
N ALA A 35 -20.58 3.21 20.28
CA ALA A 35 -20.34 1.78 20.11
C ALA A 35 -18.85 1.49 19.90
N MET A 36 -18.44 0.22 19.96
CA MET A 36 -17.06 -0.22 19.72
C MET A 36 -16.00 0.38 20.65
N LYS A 37 -16.35 0.75 21.89
CA LYS A 37 -15.39 1.25 22.88
C LYS A 37 -14.23 0.26 23.13
N ASN A 38 -14.56 -1.01 23.39
CA ASN A 38 -13.56 -2.06 23.60
C ASN A 38 -12.63 -2.24 22.40
N TRP A 39 -13.20 -2.36 21.21
CA TRP A 39 -12.44 -2.44 19.96
C TRP A 39 -11.53 -1.23 19.74
N THR A 40 -12.00 -0.02 20.07
CA THR A 40 -11.21 1.21 19.93
C THR A 40 -9.98 1.16 20.85
N ILE A 41 -10.16 0.80 22.12
CA ILE A 41 -9.05 0.74 23.09
C ILE A 41 -8.08 -0.39 22.70
N PHE A 42 -8.61 -1.57 22.37
CA PHE A 42 -7.80 -2.70 21.93
C PHE A 42 -6.97 -2.37 20.69
N LEU A 43 -7.57 -1.78 19.65
CA LEU A 43 -6.86 -1.41 18.43
C LEU A 43 -5.85 -0.28 18.67
N ALA A 44 -6.07 0.63 19.63
CA ALA A 44 -5.09 1.63 20.01
C ALA A 44 -3.85 0.99 20.65
N ILE A 45 -4.05 0.06 21.58
CA ILE A 45 -2.97 -0.72 22.19
C ILE A 45 -2.24 -1.52 21.12
N LEU A 46 -2.98 -2.23 20.27
CA LEU A 46 -2.43 -3.07 19.21
C LEU A 46 -1.61 -2.26 18.20
N SER A 47 -2.12 -1.11 17.72
CA SER A 47 -1.41 -0.28 16.73
C SER A 47 -0.08 0.23 17.27
N PHE A 48 -0.06 0.68 18.53
CA PHE A 48 1.16 1.10 19.21
C PHE A 48 2.12 -0.09 19.41
N SER A 49 1.60 -1.23 19.84
CA SER A 49 2.40 -2.44 20.10
C SER A 49 3.03 -2.98 18.83
N LEU A 50 2.30 -2.98 17.70
CA LEU A 50 2.83 -3.38 16.39
C LEU A 50 3.89 -2.40 15.89
N SER A 51 3.75 -1.10 16.17
CA SER A 51 4.79 -0.11 15.82
C SER A 51 6.07 -0.35 16.60
N LEU A 52 5.96 -0.68 17.89
CA LEU A 52 7.09 -0.99 18.76
C LEU A 52 7.73 -2.34 18.39
N LEU A 53 6.91 -3.34 18.06
CA LEU A 53 7.37 -4.61 17.52
C LEU A 53 8.15 -4.41 16.23
N GLY A 54 7.66 -3.56 15.31
CA GLY A 54 8.40 -3.24 14.09
C GLY A 54 9.77 -2.65 14.36
N ALA A 55 9.87 -1.71 15.31
CA ALA A 55 11.17 -1.16 15.74
C ALA A 55 12.10 -2.26 16.28
N PHE A 56 11.58 -3.19 17.09
CA PHE A 56 12.34 -4.35 17.57
C PHE A 56 12.82 -5.24 16.41
N LEU A 57 11.95 -5.63 15.49
CA LEU A 57 12.29 -6.54 14.37
C LEU A 57 13.39 -5.96 13.47
N VAL A 58 13.32 -4.67 13.16
CA VAL A 58 14.28 -4.00 12.25
C VAL A 58 15.65 -3.77 12.90
N ARG A 59 15.71 -3.66 14.24
CA ARG A 59 16.95 -3.28 14.96
C ARG A 59 17.64 -4.42 15.70
N SER A 60 16.91 -5.48 16.05
CA SER A 60 17.43 -6.59 16.87
C SER A 60 18.35 -7.54 16.12
N GLY A 61 18.25 -7.60 14.79
CA GLY A 61 18.96 -8.59 13.97
C GLY A 61 18.37 -9.99 14.05
N VAL A 62 17.18 -10.13 14.64
CA VAL A 62 16.50 -11.42 14.84
C VAL A 62 15.94 -12.00 13.54
N LEU A 63 15.68 -11.16 12.54
CA LEU A 63 15.26 -11.55 11.20
C LEU A 63 16.26 -11.03 10.17
N THR A 64 16.53 -11.83 9.14
CA THR A 64 17.29 -11.40 7.98
C THR A 64 16.39 -10.60 7.04
N SER A 65 16.82 -9.39 6.68
CA SER A 65 16.15 -8.57 5.66
C SER A 65 17.17 -7.69 4.95
N VAL A 66 16.94 -7.46 3.66
CA VAL A 66 17.71 -6.54 2.82
C VAL A 66 17.52 -5.07 3.25
N HIS A 67 16.45 -4.77 3.97
CA HIS A 67 16.14 -3.43 4.49
C HIS A 67 16.54 -3.25 5.96
N ALA A 68 17.27 -4.21 6.56
CA ALA A 68 17.72 -4.09 7.94
C ALA A 68 18.94 -3.15 8.04
N PHE A 69 18.88 -2.17 8.95
CA PHE A 69 19.93 -1.17 9.15
C PHE A 69 20.43 -1.16 10.59
N ALA A 70 21.76 -1.10 10.76
CA ALA A 70 22.44 -0.95 12.06
C ALA A 70 21.91 -1.92 13.13
N LEU A 71 22.20 -3.21 12.93
CA LEU A 71 21.87 -4.28 13.85
C LEU A 71 22.70 -4.14 15.13
N ASP A 72 22.03 -4.00 16.27
CA ASP A 72 22.67 -3.90 17.58
C ASP A 72 21.86 -4.76 18.57
N PRO A 73 22.36 -5.97 18.91
CA PRO A 73 21.67 -6.88 19.81
C PRO A 73 21.32 -6.26 21.17
N ALA A 74 22.16 -5.37 21.71
CA ALA A 74 21.90 -4.72 22.98
C ALA A 74 20.68 -3.79 22.91
N ARG A 75 20.54 -3.03 21.80
CA ARG A 75 19.32 -2.23 21.55
C ARG A 75 18.10 -3.13 21.34
N GLY A 76 18.28 -4.28 20.70
CA GLY A 76 17.24 -5.29 20.54
C GLY A 76 16.64 -5.74 21.87
N VAL A 77 17.48 -6.05 22.86
CA VAL A 77 17.04 -6.44 24.21
C VAL A 77 16.25 -5.32 24.90
N PHE A 78 16.73 -4.07 24.82
CA PHE A 78 16.01 -2.93 25.39
C PHE A 78 14.62 -2.76 24.75
N LEU A 79 14.53 -2.84 23.42
CA LEU A 79 13.27 -2.75 22.70
C LEU A 79 12.33 -3.90 23.04
N LEU A 80 12.85 -5.12 23.24
CA LEU A 80 12.06 -6.28 23.66
C LEU A 80 11.49 -6.10 25.07
N ALA A 81 12.30 -5.60 26.02
CA ALA A 81 11.85 -5.29 27.37
C ALA A 81 10.77 -4.20 27.36
N LEU A 82 10.97 -3.13 26.59
CA LEU A 82 9.98 -2.08 26.41
C LEU A 82 8.70 -2.61 25.76
N LEU A 83 8.81 -3.49 24.75
CA LEU A 83 7.67 -4.14 24.11
C LEU A 83 6.87 -4.98 25.11
N GLY A 84 7.55 -5.81 25.92
CA GLY A 84 6.93 -6.61 26.96
C GLY A 84 6.22 -5.77 28.00
N LEU A 85 6.88 -4.71 28.51
CA LEU A 85 6.30 -3.82 29.51
C LEU A 85 5.12 -3.02 28.96
N ALA A 86 5.28 -2.36 27.82
CA ALA A 86 4.25 -1.50 27.24
C ALA A 86 3.05 -2.31 26.72
N THR A 87 3.30 -3.39 25.98
CA THR A 87 2.23 -4.23 25.41
C THR A 87 1.57 -5.08 26.50
N GLY A 88 2.38 -5.79 27.30
CA GLY A 88 1.89 -6.64 28.37
C GLY A 88 1.14 -5.84 29.44
N GLY A 89 1.71 -4.71 29.88
CA GLY A 89 1.06 -3.80 30.84
C GLY A 89 -0.25 -3.22 30.31
N ALA A 90 -0.26 -2.73 29.06
CA ALA A 90 -1.48 -2.17 28.47
C ALA A 90 -2.58 -3.24 28.27
N LEU A 91 -2.23 -4.43 27.78
CA LEU A 91 -3.19 -5.53 27.61
C LEU A 91 -3.70 -6.07 28.95
N PHE A 92 -2.83 -6.16 29.96
CA PHE A 92 -3.22 -6.54 31.32
C PHE A 92 -4.22 -5.54 31.92
N LEU A 93 -3.91 -4.25 31.86
CA LEU A 93 -4.83 -3.19 32.30
C LEU A 93 -6.15 -3.20 31.51
N TYR A 94 -6.07 -3.42 30.20
CA TYR A 94 -7.25 -3.57 29.35
C TYR A 94 -8.11 -4.75 29.80
N ALA A 95 -7.53 -5.93 30.05
CA ALA A 95 -8.24 -7.11 30.52
C ALA A 95 -8.94 -6.86 31.87
N LEU A 96 -8.26 -6.19 32.83
CA LEU A 96 -8.85 -5.83 34.12
C LEU A 96 -10.01 -4.84 33.99
N ARG A 97 -9.93 -3.90 33.03
CA ARG A 97 -10.93 -2.84 32.86
C ARG A 97 -12.05 -3.21 31.90
N ALA A 98 -11.86 -4.18 31.01
CA ALA A 98 -12.81 -4.55 29.96
C ALA A 98 -14.26 -4.79 30.46
N PRO A 99 -14.51 -5.46 31.62
CA PRO A 99 -15.87 -5.66 32.13
C PRO A 99 -16.61 -4.35 32.46
N TYR A 100 -15.89 -3.27 32.79
CA TYR A 100 -16.46 -1.97 33.15
C TYR A 100 -16.77 -1.09 31.94
N ILE A 101 -16.27 -1.45 30.75
CA ILE A 101 -16.41 -0.65 29.54
C ILE A 101 -17.71 -1.03 28.83
N ARG A 102 -18.81 -0.40 29.22
CA ARG A 102 -20.12 -0.63 28.60
C ARG A 102 -20.26 0.12 27.28
N GLY A 103 -20.59 -0.63 26.22
CA GLY A 103 -20.97 -0.11 24.90
C GLY A 103 -22.48 0.14 24.81
N ALA A 104 -22.89 1.22 24.15
CA ALA A 104 -24.27 1.69 24.20
C ALA A 104 -25.19 1.18 23.07
N ALA A 105 -24.68 0.44 22.07
CA ALA A 105 -25.47 0.17 20.85
C ALA A 105 -25.48 -1.30 20.43
N LEU A 106 -26.70 -1.79 20.14
CA LEU A 106 -26.95 -3.02 19.39
C LEU A 106 -26.66 -2.77 17.89
N PHE A 107 -25.92 -3.69 17.26
CA PHE A 107 -25.70 -3.67 15.81
C PHE A 107 -26.94 -4.22 15.10
N ARG A 108 -27.43 -3.49 14.10
CA ARG A 108 -28.55 -3.92 13.26
C ARG A 108 -28.05 -4.29 11.87
N PRO A 109 -28.57 -5.34 11.23
CA PRO A 109 -28.24 -5.63 9.83
C PRO A 109 -28.61 -4.45 8.93
N PHE A 110 -27.95 -4.35 7.77
CA PHE A 110 -28.13 -3.24 6.82
C PHE A 110 -27.90 -1.84 7.41
N SER A 111 -26.86 -1.71 8.24
CA SER A 111 -26.46 -0.45 8.84
C SER A 111 -25.00 -0.14 8.54
N ARG A 112 -24.65 1.15 8.52
CA ARG A 112 -23.26 1.59 8.33
C ARG A 112 -22.33 1.02 9.41
N GLU A 113 -22.78 1.00 10.66
CA GLU A 113 -22.00 0.47 11.78
C GLU A 113 -21.65 -1.02 11.62
N THR A 114 -22.56 -1.83 11.07
CA THR A 114 -22.30 -3.26 10.81
C THR A 114 -21.32 -3.45 9.65
N VAL A 115 -21.44 -2.68 8.56
CA VAL A 115 -20.49 -2.75 7.45
C VAL A 115 -19.09 -2.30 7.89
N LEU A 116 -19.01 -1.24 8.69
CA LEU A 116 -17.73 -0.77 9.27
C LEU A 116 -17.12 -1.81 10.23
N LEU A 117 -17.94 -2.49 11.04
CA LEU A 117 -17.47 -3.59 11.89
C LEU A 117 -16.88 -4.73 11.05
N LEU A 118 -17.58 -5.17 10.00
CA LEU A 118 -17.11 -6.24 9.13
C LEU A 118 -15.81 -5.86 8.39
N ASN A 119 -15.69 -4.63 7.89
CA ASN A 119 -14.44 -4.14 7.31
C ASN A 119 -13.29 -4.12 8.32
N ASN A 120 -13.57 -3.77 9.58
CA ASN A 120 -12.56 -3.81 10.62
C ASN A 120 -12.11 -5.25 10.95
N VAL A 121 -13.00 -6.24 10.83
CA VAL A 121 -12.61 -7.65 10.94
C VAL A 121 -11.65 -8.04 9.82
N PHE A 122 -11.89 -7.60 8.57
CA PHE A 122 -10.94 -7.83 7.47
C PHE A 122 -9.59 -7.15 7.68
N LEU A 123 -9.57 -5.90 8.14
CA LEU A 123 -8.32 -5.18 8.45
C LEU A 123 -7.53 -5.86 9.58
N PHE A 124 -8.22 -6.31 10.63
CA PHE A 124 -7.60 -7.06 11.71
C PHE A 124 -7.09 -8.42 11.24
N ALA A 125 -7.87 -9.16 10.45
CA ALA A 125 -7.46 -10.43 9.87
C ALA A 125 -6.24 -10.27 8.97
N ALA A 126 -6.21 -9.25 8.11
CA ALA A 126 -5.05 -8.93 7.30
C ALA A 126 -3.81 -8.61 8.16
N ALA A 127 -3.96 -7.81 9.21
CA ALA A 127 -2.87 -7.53 10.15
C ALA A 127 -2.36 -8.81 10.84
N ALA A 128 -3.27 -9.70 11.25
CA ALA A 128 -2.95 -10.98 11.87
C ALA A 128 -2.25 -11.94 10.90
N THR A 129 -2.65 -11.99 9.63
CA THR A 129 -1.98 -12.75 8.58
C THR A 129 -0.56 -12.24 8.37
N VAL A 130 -0.37 -10.92 8.25
CA VAL A 130 0.96 -10.33 8.09
C VAL A 130 1.84 -10.60 9.31
N PHE A 131 1.28 -10.45 10.51
CA PHE A 131 1.95 -10.76 11.78
C PHE A 131 2.39 -12.22 11.84
N MET A 132 1.49 -13.15 11.53
CA MET A 132 1.78 -14.58 11.57
C MET A 132 2.86 -14.93 10.54
N GLY A 133 2.72 -14.49 9.28
CA GLY A 133 3.73 -14.74 8.25
C GLY A 133 5.11 -14.18 8.59
N THR A 134 5.15 -13.02 9.25
CA THR A 134 6.42 -12.36 9.65
C THR A 134 7.10 -13.07 10.82
N LEU A 135 6.35 -13.49 11.82
CA LEU A 135 6.91 -14.12 13.03
C LEU A 135 7.04 -15.64 12.95
N TYR A 136 6.38 -16.30 11.99
CA TYR A 136 6.43 -17.75 11.86
C TYR A 136 7.85 -18.32 11.72
N PRO A 137 8.74 -17.76 10.87
CA PRO A 137 10.15 -18.17 10.82
C PRO A 137 10.88 -18.04 12.17
N LEU A 138 10.55 -17.01 12.95
CA LEU A 138 11.15 -16.77 14.26
C LEU A 138 10.70 -17.83 15.27
N PHE A 139 9.42 -18.19 15.28
CA PHE A 139 8.91 -19.25 16.15
C PHE A 139 9.53 -20.62 15.83
N MET A 140 9.61 -20.97 14.55
CA MET A 140 10.24 -22.23 14.10
C MET A 140 11.71 -22.31 14.55
N SER A 141 12.45 -21.22 14.35
CA SER A 141 13.86 -21.13 14.75
C SER A 141 14.02 -21.22 16.28
N ALA A 142 13.16 -20.54 17.05
CA ALA A 142 13.22 -20.54 18.51
C ALA A 142 12.88 -21.92 19.13
N LEU A 143 12.04 -22.71 18.46
CA LEU A 143 11.69 -24.07 18.88
C LEU A 143 12.66 -25.15 18.37
N GLY A 144 13.70 -24.77 17.61
CA GLY A 144 14.64 -25.72 17.02
C GLY A 144 14.04 -26.59 15.90
N LEU A 145 12.94 -26.15 15.29
CA LEU A 145 12.21 -26.90 14.25
C LEU A 145 12.73 -26.62 12.82
N GLY A 146 13.86 -25.93 12.69
CA GLY A 146 14.48 -25.55 11.42
C GLY A 146 14.11 -24.14 10.94
N SER A 147 14.66 -23.75 9.80
CA SER A 147 14.43 -22.45 9.17
C SER A 147 13.40 -22.57 8.03
N VAL A 148 12.39 -21.70 8.06
CA VAL A 148 11.37 -21.59 7.00
C VAL A 148 11.36 -20.15 6.52
N SER A 149 11.17 -19.94 5.21
CA SER A 149 10.95 -18.61 4.64
C SER A 149 9.50 -18.45 4.22
N VAL A 150 8.89 -17.32 4.57
CA VAL A 150 7.52 -16.97 4.19
C VAL A 150 7.57 -15.78 3.24
N GLY A 151 7.30 -16.04 1.96
CA GLY A 151 7.33 -15.03 0.90
C GLY A 151 5.95 -14.64 0.37
N ALA A 152 5.95 -13.83 -0.69
CA ALA A 152 4.76 -13.32 -1.37
C ALA A 152 3.63 -14.35 -1.63
N PRO A 153 3.90 -15.63 -2.00
CA PRO A 153 2.83 -16.61 -2.24
C PRO A 153 1.91 -16.84 -1.05
N TYR A 154 2.44 -16.85 0.18
CA TYR A 154 1.64 -16.99 1.40
C TYR A 154 0.67 -15.82 1.57
N TYR A 155 1.19 -14.59 1.46
CA TYR A 155 0.37 -13.39 1.63
C TYR A 155 -0.66 -13.25 0.52
N ALA A 156 -0.29 -13.54 -0.73
CA ALA A 156 -1.19 -13.53 -1.86
C ALA A 156 -2.35 -14.54 -1.67
N ALA A 157 -2.04 -15.77 -1.24
CA ALA A 157 -3.05 -16.81 -1.04
C ALA A 157 -4.10 -16.45 0.03
N VAL A 158 -3.73 -15.67 1.05
CA VAL A 158 -4.63 -15.32 2.15
C VAL A 158 -5.30 -13.95 1.93
N LEU A 159 -4.56 -12.94 1.46
CA LEU A 159 -5.05 -11.57 1.36
C LEU A 159 -5.87 -11.31 0.09
N LEU A 160 -5.51 -11.92 -1.05
CA LEU A 160 -6.25 -11.69 -2.30
C LEU A 160 -7.73 -12.15 -2.21
N PRO A 161 -8.07 -13.31 -1.63
CA PRO A 161 -9.47 -13.69 -1.43
C PRO A 161 -10.25 -12.73 -0.53
N MET A 162 -9.57 -12.09 0.44
CA MET A 162 -10.18 -11.11 1.34
C MET A 162 -10.40 -9.74 0.65
N LEU A 163 -9.63 -9.43 -0.39
CA LEU A 163 -9.64 -8.12 -1.04
C LEU A 163 -11.00 -7.80 -1.66
N LEU A 164 -11.64 -8.77 -2.33
CA LEU A 164 -12.95 -8.57 -2.97
C LEU A 164 -14.07 -8.22 -1.98
N PRO A 165 -14.37 -9.04 -0.94
CA PRO A 165 -15.41 -8.69 0.03
C PRO A 165 -15.09 -7.41 0.80
N PHE A 166 -13.81 -7.13 1.07
CA PHE A 166 -13.37 -5.88 1.67
C PHE A 166 -13.70 -4.66 0.79
N MET A 167 -13.33 -4.68 -0.49
CA MET A 167 -13.66 -3.60 -1.44
C MET A 167 -15.15 -3.45 -1.66
N ALA A 168 -15.90 -4.56 -1.71
CA ALA A 168 -17.35 -4.54 -1.81
C ALA A 168 -17.95 -3.73 -0.63
N MET A 169 -17.58 -4.08 0.60
CA MET A 169 -18.02 -3.39 1.82
C MET A 169 -17.52 -1.94 1.88
N MET A 170 -16.29 -1.68 1.42
CA MET A 170 -15.73 -0.33 1.31
C MET A 170 -16.58 0.59 0.43
N GLY A 171 -17.08 0.10 -0.71
CA GLY A 171 -18.00 0.86 -1.56
C GLY A 171 -19.41 1.00 -0.98
N LEU A 172 -19.88 0.02 -0.20
CA LEU A 172 -21.20 0.08 0.43
C LEU A 172 -21.28 1.09 1.59
N ALA A 173 -20.29 1.08 2.48
CA ALA A 173 -20.37 1.79 3.77
C ALA A 173 -20.71 3.30 3.68
N PRO A 174 -20.13 4.10 2.76
CA PRO A 174 -20.39 5.55 2.69
C PRO A 174 -21.86 5.90 2.41
N ALA A 175 -22.56 5.09 1.62
CA ALA A 175 -23.95 5.32 1.22
C ALA A 175 -24.98 4.68 2.16
N MET A 176 -24.55 3.77 3.05
CA MET A 176 -25.40 3.13 4.07
C MET A 176 -25.82 4.13 5.15
N PRO A 177 -27.07 4.10 5.65
CA PRO A 177 -27.49 4.92 6.76
C PRO A 177 -27.01 4.37 8.11
N TRP A 178 -26.91 5.26 9.10
CA TRP A 178 -26.77 4.86 10.51
C TRP A 178 -28.10 4.32 11.05
N ARG A 179 -28.07 3.39 12.01
CA ARG A 179 -29.23 2.88 12.78
C ARG A 179 -30.20 1.99 11.97
N ALA A 180 -29.67 1.41 10.90
CA ALA A 180 -30.35 0.59 9.88
C ALA A 180 -31.15 1.38 8.83
N GLY A 181 -31.02 0.92 7.58
CA GLY A 181 -31.80 1.41 6.45
C GLY A 181 -32.91 0.45 6.07
N LYS A 182 -33.95 0.96 5.39
CA LYS A 182 -34.90 0.09 4.68
C LYS A 182 -34.13 -0.68 3.58
N PRO A 183 -34.11 -2.03 3.55
CA PRO A 183 -33.24 -2.79 2.65
C PRO A 183 -33.45 -2.43 1.18
N ARG A 184 -34.69 -2.42 0.71
CA ARG A 184 -35.03 -2.15 -0.70
C ARG A 184 -34.53 -0.79 -1.18
N THR A 185 -34.77 0.28 -0.42
CA THR A 185 -34.33 1.64 -0.78
C THR A 185 -32.81 1.80 -0.69
N THR A 186 -32.17 1.05 0.20
CA THR A 186 -30.72 1.06 0.36
C THR A 186 -30.05 0.35 -0.80
N LEU A 187 -30.55 -0.83 -1.18
CA LEU A 187 -30.01 -1.64 -2.26
C LEU A 187 -30.19 -0.98 -3.63
N LYS A 188 -31.33 -0.30 -3.87
CA LYS A 188 -31.54 0.49 -5.10
C LYS A 188 -30.48 1.55 -5.33
N ARG A 189 -29.83 2.07 -4.28
CA ARG A 189 -28.74 3.05 -4.42
C ARG A 189 -27.51 2.44 -5.07
N PHE A 190 -27.33 1.13 -4.99
CA PHE A 190 -26.14 0.47 -5.52
C PHE A 190 -26.38 -0.13 -6.91
N ALA A 191 -27.59 -0.02 -7.47
CA ALA A 191 -27.93 -0.60 -8.76
C ALA A 191 -27.07 -0.02 -9.89
N ALA A 192 -26.96 1.31 -10.00
CA ALA A 192 -26.19 1.93 -11.08
C ALA A 192 -24.68 1.61 -11.00
N PRO A 193 -23.98 1.76 -9.86
CA PRO A 193 -22.57 1.40 -9.75
C PRO A 193 -22.34 -0.08 -10.01
N LEU A 194 -23.25 -0.95 -9.55
CA LEU A 194 -23.17 -2.39 -9.79
C LEU A 194 -23.30 -2.71 -11.28
N LEU A 195 -24.31 -2.18 -11.96
CA LEU A 195 -24.52 -2.40 -13.39
C LEU A 195 -23.36 -1.87 -14.23
N LEU A 196 -22.82 -0.70 -13.91
CA LEU A 196 -21.65 -0.13 -14.58
C LEU A 196 -20.40 -0.98 -14.35
N THR A 197 -20.19 -1.47 -13.12
CA THR A 197 -19.05 -2.35 -12.80
C THR A 197 -19.18 -3.69 -13.54
N LEU A 198 -20.37 -4.30 -13.54
CA LEU A 198 -20.62 -5.55 -14.27
C LEU A 198 -20.48 -5.36 -15.78
N GLY A 199 -20.99 -4.25 -16.33
CA GLY A 199 -20.85 -3.90 -17.74
C GLY A 199 -19.38 -3.72 -18.14
N ALA A 200 -18.59 -3.01 -17.32
CA ALA A 200 -17.15 -2.92 -17.51
C ALA A 200 -16.47 -4.30 -17.45
N GLY A 201 -16.93 -5.18 -16.56
CA GLY A 201 -16.46 -6.56 -16.48
C GLY A 201 -16.72 -7.36 -17.75
N VAL A 202 -17.90 -7.22 -18.35
CA VAL A 202 -18.24 -7.84 -19.64
C VAL A 202 -17.34 -7.29 -20.75
N VAL A 203 -17.16 -5.97 -20.83
CA VAL A 203 -16.27 -5.35 -21.83
C VAL A 203 -14.83 -5.85 -21.68
N LEU A 204 -14.31 -5.90 -20.45
CA LEU A 204 -12.96 -6.42 -20.19
C LEU A 204 -12.83 -7.90 -20.52
N PHE A 205 -13.85 -8.72 -20.22
CA PHE A 205 -13.83 -10.16 -20.51
C PHE A 205 -13.72 -10.45 -22.02
N PHE A 206 -14.35 -9.62 -22.86
CA PHE A 206 -14.27 -9.75 -24.32
C PHE A 206 -13.16 -8.91 -24.96
N SER A 207 -12.37 -8.19 -24.15
CA SER A 207 -11.25 -7.40 -24.64
C SER A 207 -10.10 -8.31 -25.10
N PRO A 208 -9.37 -7.97 -26.16
CA PRO A 208 -8.15 -8.69 -26.55
C PRO A 208 -6.98 -8.45 -25.58
N LEU A 209 -7.15 -7.61 -24.56
CA LEU A 209 -6.11 -7.34 -23.57
C LEU A 209 -5.85 -8.60 -22.73
N PRO A 210 -4.59 -9.03 -22.59
CA PRO A 210 -4.25 -10.11 -21.66
C PRO A 210 -4.69 -9.73 -20.25
N SER A 211 -5.62 -10.47 -19.64
CA SER A 211 -6.15 -10.22 -18.29
C SER A 211 -6.20 -11.51 -17.46
N THR A 212 -5.53 -11.57 -16.29
CA THR A 212 -5.74 -12.68 -15.34
C THR A 212 -7.00 -12.42 -14.51
N PRO A 213 -7.69 -13.45 -13.98
CA PRO A 213 -8.87 -13.26 -13.15
C PRO A 213 -8.62 -12.35 -11.93
N VAL A 214 -7.44 -12.45 -11.32
CA VAL A 214 -7.05 -11.61 -10.17
C VAL A 214 -6.99 -10.13 -10.56
N VAL A 215 -6.45 -9.82 -11.74
CA VAL A 215 -6.33 -8.44 -12.22
C VAL A 215 -7.69 -7.88 -12.58
N MET A 216 -8.53 -8.67 -13.26
CA MET A 216 -9.91 -8.27 -13.56
C MET A 216 -10.68 -7.95 -12.27
N VAL A 217 -10.66 -8.84 -11.28
CA VAL A 217 -11.34 -8.64 -9.99
C VAL A 217 -10.80 -7.40 -9.26
N SER A 218 -9.49 -7.17 -9.29
CA SER A 218 -8.87 -6.00 -8.66
C SER A 218 -9.29 -4.69 -9.34
N MET A 219 -9.26 -4.64 -10.67
CA MET A 219 -9.69 -3.47 -11.45
C MET A 219 -11.17 -3.17 -11.28
N LEU A 220 -12.03 -4.20 -11.32
CA LEU A 220 -13.47 -4.06 -11.12
C LEU A 220 -13.80 -3.64 -9.68
N GLY A 221 -13.06 -4.15 -8.70
CA GLY A 221 -13.17 -3.71 -7.31
C GLY A 221 -12.77 -2.25 -7.10
N ALA A 222 -11.67 -1.81 -7.73
CA ALA A 222 -11.27 -0.40 -7.73
C ALA A 222 -12.34 0.49 -8.39
N LEU A 223 -12.85 0.07 -9.55
CA LEU A 223 -13.94 0.76 -10.25
C LEU A 223 -15.21 0.84 -9.39
N TRP A 224 -15.59 -0.26 -8.74
CA TRP A 224 -16.72 -0.31 -7.80
C TRP A 224 -16.60 0.75 -6.69
N VAL A 225 -15.42 0.84 -6.05
CA VAL A 225 -15.17 1.84 -5.00
C VAL A 225 -15.29 3.26 -5.57
N VAL A 226 -14.68 3.54 -6.73
CA VAL A 226 -14.74 4.87 -7.35
C VAL A 226 -16.17 5.25 -7.73
N LEU A 227 -16.93 4.34 -8.36
CA LEU A 227 -18.31 4.61 -8.78
C LEU A 227 -19.25 4.84 -7.59
N THR A 228 -19.11 4.03 -6.53
CA THR A 228 -19.93 4.19 -5.32
C THR A 228 -19.61 5.48 -4.57
N LEU A 229 -18.33 5.87 -4.49
CA LEU A 229 -17.91 7.17 -3.94
C LEU A 229 -18.42 8.33 -4.79
N GLY A 230 -18.24 8.26 -6.11
CA GLY A 230 -18.70 9.28 -7.05
C GLY A 230 -20.22 9.50 -6.95
N GLN A 231 -20.99 8.42 -6.89
CA GLN A 231 -22.43 8.52 -6.68
C GLN A 231 -22.80 9.11 -5.30
N ASP A 232 -22.10 8.73 -4.23
CA ASP A 232 -22.35 9.30 -2.90
C ASP A 232 -22.05 10.81 -2.88
N VAL A 233 -20.97 11.24 -3.54
CA VAL A 233 -20.60 12.65 -3.71
C VAL A 233 -21.68 13.40 -4.48
N LEU A 234 -22.10 12.91 -5.65
CA LEU A 234 -23.13 13.54 -6.47
C LEU A 234 -24.44 13.71 -5.70
N ARG A 235 -24.86 12.66 -4.98
CA ARG A 235 -26.07 12.66 -4.15
C ARG A 235 -26.01 13.68 -3.01
N LYS A 236 -24.85 13.81 -2.33
CA LYS A 236 -24.68 14.72 -1.20
C LYS A 236 -24.46 16.17 -1.65
N ALA A 237 -23.80 16.37 -2.78
CA ALA A 237 -23.59 17.69 -3.36
C ALA A 237 -24.90 18.27 -3.89
N GLY A 238 -25.68 17.49 -4.65
CA GLY A 238 -26.97 17.90 -5.24
C GLY A 238 -26.91 19.06 -6.25
N SER A 239 -25.81 19.81 -6.29
CA SER A 239 -25.53 20.94 -7.18
C SER A 239 -24.02 21.23 -7.20
N LEU A 240 -23.54 21.99 -8.19
CA LEU A 240 -22.15 22.46 -8.25
C LEU A 240 -21.76 23.29 -7.03
N ARG A 241 -22.68 24.17 -6.58
CA ARG A 241 -22.47 24.95 -5.36
C ARG A 241 -22.37 24.03 -4.15
N GLY A 242 -23.29 23.07 -4.02
CA GLY A 242 -23.31 22.13 -2.90
C GLY A 242 -22.05 21.25 -2.81
N PHE A 243 -21.42 20.91 -3.95
CA PHE A 243 -20.11 20.26 -3.97
C PHE A 243 -19.09 21.07 -3.18
N LEU A 244 -18.89 22.35 -3.52
CA LEU A 244 -17.91 23.23 -2.86
C LEU A 244 -18.12 23.41 -1.35
N TYR A 245 -19.32 23.17 -0.83
CA TYR A 245 -19.66 23.32 0.59
C TYR A 245 -19.61 22.01 1.40
N LEU A 246 -19.25 20.88 0.79
CA LEU A 246 -19.10 19.63 1.53
C LEU A 246 -17.97 19.74 2.59
N PRO A 247 -18.13 19.15 3.79
CA PRO A 247 -17.13 19.27 4.84
C PRO A 247 -15.77 18.68 4.44
N ALA A 248 -14.67 19.31 4.86
CA ALA A 248 -13.31 18.80 4.61
C ALA A 248 -13.11 17.33 5.08
N ARG A 249 -13.71 16.94 6.21
CA ARG A 249 -13.69 15.54 6.69
C ARG A 249 -14.34 14.56 5.71
N TYR A 250 -15.38 14.99 4.99
CA TYR A 250 -16.03 14.16 3.99
C TYR A 250 -15.13 13.98 2.77
N TYR A 251 -14.52 15.05 2.28
CA TYR A 251 -13.49 14.95 1.24
C TYR A 251 -12.29 14.11 1.65
N GLY A 252 -11.87 14.21 2.93
CA GLY A 252 -10.81 13.37 3.47
C GLY A 252 -11.13 11.88 3.35
N MET A 253 -12.36 11.48 3.69
CA MET A 253 -12.85 10.10 3.51
C MET A 253 -12.85 9.69 2.03
N VAL A 254 -13.42 10.54 1.14
CA VAL A 254 -13.51 10.24 -0.30
C VAL A 254 -12.12 10.06 -0.91
N LEU A 255 -11.19 10.98 -0.64
CA LEU A 255 -9.83 10.92 -1.18
C LEU A 255 -9.06 9.71 -0.67
N ALA A 256 -9.19 9.36 0.61
CA ALA A 256 -8.53 8.17 1.15
C ALA A 256 -9.03 6.87 0.51
N HIS A 257 -10.35 6.74 0.32
CA HIS A 257 -10.92 5.52 -0.27
C HIS A 257 -10.66 5.45 -1.79
N ALA A 258 -10.72 6.58 -2.49
CA ALA A 258 -10.31 6.66 -3.89
C ALA A 258 -8.82 6.34 -4.05
N GLY A 259 -7.97 6.81 -3.13
CA GLY A 259 -6.55 6.49 -3.10
C GLY A 259 -6.28 4.99 -2.94
N PHE A 260 -7.03 4.30 -2.07
CA PHE A 260 -6.95 2.84 -1.96
C PHE A 260 -7.35 2.13 -3.27
N ALA A 261 -8.41 2.59 -3.93
CA ALA A 261 -8.80 2.06 -5.24
C ALA A 261 -7.70 2.24 -6.30
N LEU A 262 -7.02 3.40 -6.31
CA LEU A 262 -5.87 3.64 -7.19
C LEU A 262 -4.67 2.74 -6.86
N ILE A 263 -4.40 2.49 -5.58
CA ILE A 263 -3.36 1.54 -5.17
C ILE A 263 -3.66 0.14 -5.72
N VAL A 264 -4.89 -0.35 -5.57
CA VAL A 264 -5.28 -1.68 -6.07
C VAL A 264 -5.18 -1.75 -7.59
N ALA A 265 -5.65 -0.72 -8.30
CA ALA A 265 -5.54 -0.64 -9.76
C ALA A 265 -4.07 -0.59 -10.22
N GLY A 266 -3.26 0.28 -9.60
CA GLY A 266 -1.84 0.41 -9.91
C GLY A 266 -1.06 -0.88 -9.65
N ALA A 267 -1.30 -1.54 -8.52
CA ALA A 267 -0.71 -2.83 -8.19
C ALA A 267 -1.10 -3.90 -9.22
N ALA A 268 -2.39 -4.01 -9.55
CA ALA A 268 -2.87 -5.01 -10.51
C ALA A 268 -2.31 -4.78 -11.92
N GLY A 269 -2.23 -3.52 -12.38
CA GLY A 269 -1.60 -3.16 -13.65
C GLY A 269 -0.10 -3.46 -13.67
N ALA A 270 0.61 -3.05 -12.62
CA ALA A 270 2.05 -3.25 -12.48
C ALA A 270 2.45 -4.72 -12.35
N THR A 271 1.58 -5.58 -11.81
CA THR A 271 1.81 -7.03 -11.74
C THR A 271 1.55 -7.70 -13.08
N GLN A 272 0.47 -7.34 -13.76
CA GLN A 272 0.03 -8.04 -14.95
C GLN A 272 0.95 -7.85 -16.15
N ALA A 273 1.24 -6.60 -16.48
CA ALA A 273 1.82 -6.23 -17.76
C ALA A 273 3.27 -5.76 -17.60
N HIS A 274 3.95 -6.27 -16.57
CA HIS A 274 5.37 -5.98 -16.41
C HIS A 274 6.18 -6.68 -17.49
N SER A 275 7.18 -5.97 -18.01
CA SER A 275 8.20 -6.54 -18.88
C SER A 275 9.54 -6.44 -18.17
N GLU A 276 10.31 -7.52 -18.17
CA GLU A 276 11.64 -7.59 -17.58
C GLU A 276 12.61 -8.13 -18.62
N GLU A 277 13.73 -7.44 -18.78
CA GLU A 277 14.85 -7.86 -19.61
C GLU A 277 16.13 -7.80 -18.79
N ILE A 278 16.89 -8.90 -18.77
CA ILE A 278 18.17 -9.01 -18.08
C ILE A 278 19.23 -9.41 -19.09
N ARG A 279 20.24 -8.56 -19.30
CA ARG A 279 21.26 -8.81 -20.32
C ARG A 279 22.61 -8.19 -19.96
N TRP A 280 23.69 -8.90 -20.30
CA TRP A 280 25.03 -8.32 -20.33
C TRP A 280 25.17 -7.33 -21.47
N MET A 281 25.60 -6.10 -21.16
CA MET A 281 25.72 -5.02 -22.12
C MET A 281 27.10 -4.35 -22.06
N ALA A 282 27.67 -4.10 -23.23
CA ALA A 282 28.83 -3.23 -23.45
C ALA A 282 28.37 -1.90 -24.08
N ALA A 283 29.26 -0.90 -24.10
CA ALA A 283 29.03 0.32 -24.87
C ALA A 283 28.71 0.00 -26.35
N GLY A 284 27.64 0.58 -26.88
CA GLY A 284 27.10 0.31 -28.21
C GLY A 284 26.00 -0.75 -28.26
N ASP A 285 25.87 -1.60 -27.24
CA ASP A 285 24.82 -2.62 -27.18
C ASP A 285 23.43 -2.00 -27.08
N ARG A 286 22.45 -2.69 -27.68
CA ARG A 286 21.04 -2.27 -27.70
C ARG A 286 20.16 -3.31 -27.02
N LEU A 287 19.17 -2.83 -26.28
CA LEU A 287 18.16 -3.63 -25.63
C LEU A 287 16.77 -3.05 -25.93
N ARG A 288 15.79 -3.92 -26.16
CA ARG A 288 14.40 -3.50 -26.38
C ARG A 288 13.51 -4.07 -25.29
N VAL A 289 12.63 -3.24 -24.73
CA VAL A 289 11.68 -3.63 -23.68
C VAL A 289 10.42 -2.78 -23.80
N ALA A 290 9.25 -3.41 -23.84
CA ALA A 290 7.94 -2.73 -23.87
C ALA A 290 7.83 -1.56 -24.89
N GLY A 291 8.39 -1.72 -26.09
CA GLY A 291 8.37 -0.68 -27.13
C GLY A 291 9.45 0.42 -26.99
N TYR A 292 10.30 0.36 -25.97
CA TYR A 292 11.48 1.22 -25.83
C TYR A 292 12.73 0.54 -26.35
N GLU A 293 13.65 1.32 -26.92
CA GLU A 293 15.00 0.88 -27.24
C GLU A 293 15.99 1.68 -26.39
N LEU A 294 16.81 0.95 -25.64
CA LEU A 294 17.89 1.48 -24.82
C LEU A 294 19.22 1.14 -25.50
N VAL A 295 20.08 2.16 -25.66
CA VAL A 295 21.44 2.00 -26.18
C VAL A 295 22.41 2.41 -25.08
N MET A 296 23.29 1.50 -24.68
CA MET A 296 24.37 1.83 -23.75
C MET A 296 25.38 2.71 -24.47
N LEU A 297 25.53 3.97 -24.06
CA LEU A 297 26.49 4.88 -24.66
C LEU A 297 27.88 4.66 -24.10
N ASN A 298 27.99 4.54 -22.79
CA ASN A 298 29.22 4.23 -22.08
C ASN A 298 28.93 3.63 -20.71
N ALA A 299 29.98 3.07 -20.11
CA ALA A 299 30.04 2.72 -18.70
C ALA A 299 31.39 3.21 -18.15
N VAL A 300 31.37 3.73 -16.92
CA VAL A 300 32.54 4.30 -16.24
C VAL A 300 32.51 3.85 -14.79
N SER A 301 33.65 3.37 -14.31
CA SER A 301 33.90 3.12 -12.89
C SER A 301 34.75 4.26 -12.34
N ASP A 302 34.27 4.93 -11.30
CA ASP A 302 34.99 6.04 -10.65
C ASP A 302 34.81 6.03 -9.12
N ILE A 303 35.49 6.96 -8.44
CA ILE A 303 35.46 7.10 -6.99
C ILE A 303 34.62 8.34 -6.65
N GLY A 304 33.53 8.13 -5.89
CA GLY A 304 32.70 9.17 -5.30
C GLY A 304 33.24 9.65 -3.95
N PRO A 305 32.48 10.51 -3.23
CA PRO A 305 32.95 11.13 -1.99
C PRO A 305 33.29 10.13 -0.87
N ASN A 306 32.54 9.04 -0.77
CA ASN A 306 32.69 8.00 0.26
C ASN A 306 32.31 6.60 -0.25
N PHE A 307 32.25 6.42 -1.57
CA PHE A 307 31.89 5.16 -2.22
C PHE A 307 32.64 5.03 -3.55
N ASN A 308 32.87 3.80 -4.00
CA ASN A 308 33.23 3.52 -5.38
C ASN A 308 31.94 3.35 -6.17
N ARG A 309 31.85 3.85 -7.40
CA ARG A 309 30.67 3.62 -8.23
C ARG A 309 31.00 3.11 -9.62
N ASP A 310 30.12 2.24 -10.10
CA ASP A 310 29.99 1.88 -11.50
C ASP A 310 28.77 2.60 -12.05
N LYS A 311 28.92 3.29 -13.17
CA LYS A 311 27.87 4.09 -13.79
C LYS A 311 27.76 3.75 -15.26
N ALA A 312 26.53 3.53 -15.73
CA ALA A 312 26.25 3.38 -17.15
C ALA A 312 25.36 4.53 -17.63
N VAL A 313 25.56 5.00 -18.86
CA VAL A 313 24.70 6.00 -19.49
C VAL A 313 23.97 5.36 -20.66
N PHE A 314 22.65 5.42 -20.63
CA PHE A 314 21.78 4.91 -21.68
C PHE A 314 21.09 6.07 -22.39
N SER A 315 21.07 6.01 -23.72
CA SER A 315 20.12 6.78 -24.53
C SER A 315 18.89 5.91 -24.76
N VAL A 316 17.71 6.47 -24.52
CA VAL A 316 16.45 5.74 -24.61
C VAL A 316 15.52 6.46 -25.56
N ARG A 317 14.87 5.71 -26.45
CA ARG A 317 13.84 6.20 -27.36
C ARG A 317 12.59 5.32 -27.32
N ASN A 318 11.43 5.94 -27.50
CA ASN A 318 10.17 5.23 -27.69
C ASN A 318 10.02 4.85 -29.18
N LEU A 319 9.88 3.56 -29.48
CA LEU A 319 9.73 3.08 -30.86
C LEU A 319 8.31 3.27 -31.42
N ALA A 320 7.33 3.60 -30.57
CA ALA A 320 5.95 3.87 -31.00
C ALA A 320 5.78 5.29 -31.58
N ASP A 321 6.67 6.23 -31.23
CA ASP A 321 6.67 7.58 -31.79
C ASP A 321 7.34 7.59 -33.16
N SER A 322 6.54 7.39 -34.21
CA SER A 322 6.96 7.38 -35.62
C SER A 322 7.38 8.77 -36.16
N ALA A 323 7.38 9.82 -35.33
CA ALA A 323 7.78 11.15 -35.74
C ALA A 323 9.32 11.26 -35.81
N ALA A 324 9.82 12.00 -36.79
CA ALA A 324 11.25 12.27 -37.01
C ALA A 324 11.96 12.98 -35.82
N ASP A 325 11.20 13.36 -34.80
CA ASP A 325 11.62 14.06 -33.59
C ASP A 325 11.38 13.17 -32.36
N THR A 326 11.81 11.90 -32.43
CA THR A 326 11.66 10.95 -31.33
C THR A 326 12.35 11.52 -30.09
N GLU A 327 11.62 11.78 -29.01
CA GLU A 327 12.19 12.34 -27.79
C GLU A 327 13.18 11.33 -27.18
N TYR A 328 14.46 11.62 -27.34
CA TYR A 328 15.52 10.88 -26.67
C TYR A 328 15.65 11.40 -25.24
N PHE A 329 15.72 10.48 -24.29
CA PHE A 329 16.07 10.80 -22.92
C PHE A 329 17.20 9.90 -22.42
N PHE A 330 17.88 10.36 -21.37
CA PHE A 330 19.00 9.63 -20.79
C PHE A 330 18.59 8.94 -19.49
N MET A 331 19.09 7.73 -19.29
CA MET A 331 18.97 6.98 -18.04
C MET A 331 20.38 6.64 -17.55
N THR A 332 20.68 6.97 -16.29
CA THR A 332 22.03 6.81 -15.73
C THR A 332 22.01 5.99 -14.44
N PRO A 333 21.79 4.66 -14.49
CA PRO A 333 21.83 3.84 -13.30
C PRO A 333 23.27 3.75 -12.77
N GLU A 334 23.39 3.66 -11.45
CA GLU A 334 24.67 3.52 -10.75
C GLU A 334 24.63 2.35 -9.78
N LYS A 335 25.77 1.69 -9.59
CA LYS A 335 26.01 0.76 -8.49
C LYS A 335 27.08 1.37 -7.60
N ARG A 336 26.85 1.42 -6.28
CA ARG A 336 27.74 2.08 -5.31
C ARG A 336 28.20 1.08 -4.27
N TRP A 337 29.52 0.96 -4.10
CA TRP A 337 30.16 0.18 -3.05
C TRP A 337 30.71 1.11 -1.97
N TYR A 338 30.33 0.88 -0.71
CA TYR A 338 30.78 1.66 0.44
C TYR A 338 31.81 0.84 1.24
N PRO A 339 33.13 1.11 1.09
CA PRO A 339 34.19 0.30 1.70
C PRO A 339 34.07 0.20 3.23
N GLU A 340 33.78 1.32 3.90
CA GLU A 340 33.68 1.41 5.37
C GLU A 340 32.61 0.49 5.96
N SER A 341 31.53 0.25 5.22
CA SER A 341 30.40 -0.57 5.68
C SER A 341 30.32 -1.94 5.01
N GLU A 342 31.23 -2.22 4.07
CA GLU A 342 31.25 -3.40 3.21
C GLU A 342 29.88 -3.69 2.55
N LYS A 343 29.22 -2.62 2.06
CA LYS A 343 27.88 -2.71 1.47
C LYS A 343 27.83 -2.16 0.06
N ALA A 344 27.18 -2.92 -0.81
CA ALA A 344 26.77 -2.47 -2.13
C ALA A 344 25.33 -1.93 -2.07
N THR A 345 25.07 -0.86 -2.81
CA THR A 345 23.74 -0.31 -3.07
C THR A 345 23.58 -0.02 -4.56
N SER A 346 22.34 0.07 -5.03
CA SER A 346 22.05 0.38 -6.43
C SER A 346 21.19 1.64 -6.50
N GLU A 347 21.61 2.59 -7.32
CA GLU A 347 20.81 3.74 -7.71
C GLU A 347 20.15 3.42 -9.05
N ALA A 348 18.87 3.10 -9.03
CA ALA A 348 18.11 2.83 -10.24
C ALA A 348 17.88 4.12 -11.03
N ALA A 349 18.03 4.06 -12.36
CA ALA A 349 17.51 5.13 -13.21
C ALA A 349 16.00 4.94 -13.37
N LEU A 350 15.21 5.92 -12.96
CA LEU A 350 13.75 5.89 -13.02
C LEU A 350 13.25 6.89 -14.07
N SER A 351 12.29 6.47 -14.87
CA SER A 351 11.70 7.30 -15.90
C SER A 351 10.18 7.10 -15.93
N LEU A 352 9.43 8.08 -15.44
CA LEU A 352 7.97 8.10 -15.47
C LEU A 352 7.45 8.42 -16.88
N ARG A 353 6.55 7.59 -17.42
CA ARG A 353 5.96 7.71 -18.76
C ARG A 353 4.43 7.68 -18.64
N GLY A 354 3.85 8.85 -18.39
CA GLY A 354 2.44 8.95 -18.02
C GLY A 354 2.19 8.31 -16.65
N PHE A 355 1.48 7.19 -16.63
CA PHE A 355 1.27 6.39 -15.41
C PHE A 355 2.20 5.17 -15.30
N ASP A 356 2.99 4.92 -16.33
CA ASP A 356 3.88 3.76 -16.42
C ASP A 356 5.29 4.17 -15.99
N MET A 357 6.10 3.21 -15.57
CA MET A 357 7.50 3.47 -15.20
C MET A 357 8.42 2.52 -15.95
N LEU A 358 9.38 3.12 -16.66
CA LEU A 358 10.57 2.43 -17.15
C LEU A 358 11.67 2.65 -16.12
N TYR A 359 12.29 1.58 -15.62
CA TYR A 359 13.46 1.71 -14.77
C TYR A 359 14.56 0.71 -15.10
N ALA A 360 15.80 1.14 -14.92
CA ALA A 360 16.98 0.36 -15.21
C ALA A 360 17.87 0.27 -13.96
N VAL A 361 18.42 -0.91 -13.71
CA VAL A 361 19.33 -1.19 -12.60
C VAL A 361 20.60 -1.82 -13.15
N LEU A 362 21.74 -1.24 -12.80
CA LEU A 362 23.06 -1.76 -13.14
C LEU A 362 23.48 -2.81 -12.10
N GLY A 363 23.88 -3.99 -12.56
CA GLY A 363 24.41 -5.07 -11.74
C GLY A 363 25.94 -5.14 -11.81
N ASP A 364 26.48 -6.35 -11.60
CA ASP A 364 27.91 -6.62 -11.59
C ASP A 364 28.57 -6.44 -12.98
N GLU A 365 29.84 -6.07 -12.95
CA GLU A 365 30.74 -6.11 -14.11
C GLU A 365 31.18 -7.56 -14.38
N ASP A 366 31.38 -7.89 -15.66
CA ASP A 366 32.03 -9.12 -16.09
C ASP A 366 33.54 -8.92 -16.03
N GLU A 367 34.12 -9.24 -14.88
CA GLU A 367 35.58 -9.15 -14.63
C GLU A 367 36.43 -9.97 -15.62
N LYS A 368 35.82 -10.91 -16.35
CA LYS A 368 36.52 -11.77 -17.33
C LYS A 368 36.50 -11.19 -18.75
N SER A 369 35.75 -10.11 -18.97
CA SER A 369 35.62 -9.51 -20.30
C SER A 369 36.78 -8.59 -20.62
N ALA A 370 37.24 -8.60 -21.88
CA ALA A 370 38.29 -7.69 -22.35
C ALA A 370 37.82 -6.22 -22.47
N SER A 371 36.51 -5.98 -22.41
CA SER A 371 35.87 -4.67 -22.46
C SER A 371 34.84 -4.54 -21.33
N PRO A 372 34.67 -3.36 -20.70
CA PRO A 372 33.74 -3.18 -19.60
C PRO A 372 32.33 -3.62 -19.99
N ARG A 373 31.80 -4.60 -19.27
CA ARG A 373 30.52 -5.23 -19.58
C ARG A 373 29.74 -5.45 -18.30
N PHE A 374 28.51 -4.95 -18.26
CA PHE A 374 27.70 -4.98 -17.04
C PHE A 374 26.40 -5.72 -17.29
N VAL A 375 25.93 -6.46 -16.29
CA VAL A 375 24.56 -6.99 -16.35
C VAL A 375 23.58 -5.85 -16.10
N LEU A 376 22.71 -5.60 -17.06
CA LEU A 376 21.63 -4.63 -16.95
C LEU A 376 20.32 -5.35 -16.71
N ARG A 377 19.51 -4.84 -15.77
CA ARG A 377 18.12 -5.25 -15.57
C ARG A 377 17.21 -4.07 -15.89
N VAL A 378 16.34 -4.22 -16.88
CA VAL A 378 15.39 -3.18 -17.27
C VAL A 378 13.97 -3.68 -17.08
N TYR A 379 13.15 -2.83 -16.47
CA TYR A 379 11.79 -3.12 -16.09
C TYR A 379 10.85 -2.08 -16.67
N TYR A 380 9.73 -2.53 -17.19
CA TYR A 380 8.58 -1.68 -17.51
C TYR A 380 7.40 -2.10 -16.66
N HIS A 381 6.87 -1.20 -15.83
CA HIS A 381 5.67 -1.44 -15.03
C HIS A 381 4.55 -0.49 -15.41
N PRO A 382 3.50 -0.99 -16.07
CA PRO A 382 2.32 -0.19 -16.38
C PRO A 382 1.56 0.24 -15.13
N LEU A 383 1.01 1.44 -15.14
CA LEU A 383 0.13 2.00 -14.11
C LEU A 383 0.71 2.10 -12.70
N ILE A 384 2.00 1.81 -12.49
CA ILE A 384 2.62 1.80 -11.17
C ILE A 384 2.58 3.19 -10.49
N ALA A 385 2.52 4.27 -11.28
CA ALA A 385 2.35 5.62 -10.75
C ALA A 385 1.03 5.80 -9.97
N LEU A 386 -0.02 5.02 -10.30
CA LEU A 386 -1.29 5.05 -9.56
C LEU A 386 -1.11 4.55 -8.12
N LEU A 387 -0.15 3.67 -7.86
CA LEU A 387 0.17 3.21 -6.51
C LEU A 387 0.69 4.38 -5.66
N PHE A 388 1.65 5.13 -6.18
CA PHE A 388 2.21 6.31 -5.49
C PHE A 388 1.19 7.45 -5.38
N ALA A 389 0.44 7.73 -6.45
CA ALA A 389 -0.63 8.71 -6.43
C ALA A 389 -1.71 8.34 -5.40
N GLY A 390 -2.10 7.07 -5.35
CA GLY A 390 -3.06 6.56 -4.38
C GLY A 390 -2.59 6.69 -2.92
N ALA A 391 -1.31 6.38 -2.65
CA ALA A 391 -0.70 6.61 -1.34
C ALA A 391 -0.73 8.10 -0.95
N GLY A 392 -0.41 9.00 -1.90
CA GLY A 392 -0.52 10.44 -1.72
C GLY A 392 -1.95 10.89 -1.40
N LEU A 393 -2.96 10.34 -2.08
CA LEU A 393 -4.37 10.62 -1.81
C LEU A 393 -4.82 10.14 -0.43
N ILE A 394 -4.34 8.99 0.04
CA ILE A 394 -4.59 8.50 1.40
C ILE A 394 -3.99 9.46 2.43
N ALA A 395 -2.73 9.87 2.26
CA ALA A 395 -2.08 10.82 3.15
C ALA A 395 -2.83 12.16 3.20
N LEU A 396 -3.18 12.72 2.03
CA LEU A 396 -3.98 13.94 1.91
C LEU A 396 -5.35 13.78 2.57
N GLY A 397 -6.00 12.63 2.36
CA GLY A 397 -7.28 12.28 2.98
C GLY A 397 -7.20 12.30 4.51
N GLY A 398 -6.14 11.72 5.06
CA GLY A 398 -5.79 11.77 6.47
C GLY A 398 -5.68 13.21 6.99
N VAL A 399 -4.90 14.06 6.31
CA VAL A 399 -4.73 15.48 6.67
C VAL A 399 -6.06 16.24 6.68
N LEU A 400 -6.90 16.03 5.66
CA LEU A 400 -8.21 16.70 5.58
C LEU A 400 -9.21 16.21 6.64
N SER A 401 -9.10 14.95 7.06
CA SER A 401 -9.95 14.36 8.11
C SER A 401 -9.72 14.97 9.50
N MET A 402 -8.52 15.51 9.76
CA MET A 402 -8.19 16.16 11.03
C MET A 402 -8.90 17.51 11.22
N LYS A 403 -9.28 18.20 10.15
CA LYS A 403 -9.91 19.52 10.25
C LYS A 403 -11.25 19.42 11.01
N PRO A 404 -11.48 20.22 12.06
CA PRO A 404 -12.75 20.22 12.79
C PRO A 404 -13.89 20.66 11.86
N SER A 405 -15.08 20.07 12.02
CA SER A 405 -16.23 20.50 11.24
C SER A 405 -16.61 21.95 11.60
N ARG A 406 -17.13 22.72 10.64
CA ARG A 406 -17.65 24.07 10.88
C ARG A 406 -18.69 24.11 12.01
N THR A 407 -19.51 23.07 12.12
CA THR A 407 -20.49 22.86 13.21
C THR A 407 -19.83 22.70 14.58
N ALA A 408 -18.71 21.98 14.69
CA ALA A 408 -17.96 21.88 15.95
C ALA A 408 -17.34 23.23 16.36
N ARG A 409 -16.97 24.06 15.39
CA ARG A 409 -16.46 25.43 15.63
C ARG A 409 -17.57 26.40 16.07
N ALA A 410 -18.78 26.24 15.54
CA ALA A 410 -19.96 27.02 15.95
C ALA A 410 -20.41 26.66 17.38
N ASN A 411 -20.48 25.37 17.73
CA ASN A 411 -20.81 24.93 19.09
C ASN A 411 -19.75 25.33 20.12
N LYS A 412 -18.46 25.35 19.76
CA LYS A 412 -17.41 25.87 20.65
C LYS A 412 -17.56 27.38 20.92
N LYS A 413 -17.95 28.16 19.90
CA LYS A 413 -18.20 29.59 20.08
C LYS A 413 -19.49 29.88 20.88
N GLY A 414 -20.54 29.09 20.71
CA GLY A 414 -21.78 29.22 21.47
C GLY A 414 -21.74 28.67 22.90
N ALA A 415 -20.71 27.90 23.26
CA ALA A 415 -20.46 27.45 24.64
C ALA A 415 -19.42 28.32 25.37
N GLN A 416 -18.81 29.29 24.68
CA GLN A 416 -17.87 30.27 25.22
C GLN A 416 -18.47 31.68 25.33
N ALA A 417 -19.67 31.87 24.79
CA ALA A 417 -20.53 33.04 25.00
C ALA A 417 -21.67 32.61 25.91
#